data_AF-A0A2S0KG64-F1
#
_entry.id   AF-A0A2S0KG64-F1
#
_cell.length_a   1.000
_cell.length_b   1.000
_cell.length_c   1.000
_cell.angle_alpha   90.00
_cell.angle_beta   90.00
_cell.angle_gamma   90.00
#
_symmetry.space_group_name_H-M   'P 1'
#
loop_
_entity.id
_entity.type
_entity.pdbx_description
1 polymer ?
#
loop_
_entity_poly.entity_id
_entity_poly.type
_entity_poly.pdbx_seq_one_letter_code
_entity_poly.pdbx_strand_id
1 'polypeptide(L)'
;MAKSKDDNPGCLLTVVGVLVIGAIAAIPAGIWIVLGALAGTVALVWIMAKVRAWLSAKRALRQAAAEEALRAEERACAEREEWEKQQRARRLGKKNARCLEAAIFGAQRIADSDAAREGWLGDVDFGTDIASITDSFGKAAGLRETADRLAKLRSPGDDDRRIVAEARSAADALERSGTECADLIGRCAAEVQLIDQSLRREREEARTAQQRAELHRELSTMLYGIEAAPTPHSADSGAARVMTRVSGYREIKQQITLVRQRAVDSGPRPEALP
;
A
#
# COMPACT_ATOMS: atom_id res chain seq x y z
N MET A 1 62.13 -53.65 46.74
CA MET A 1 62.07 -53.35 48.19
C MET A 1 60.63 -53.03 48.57
N ALA A 2 60.12 -53.71 49.62
CA ALA A 2 59.03 -53.37 50.55
C ALA A 2 57.59 -53.00 50.08
N LYS A 3 56.73 -54.02 50.11
CA LYS A 3 55.40 -54.19 50.78
C LYS A 3 54.76 -53.02 51.55
N SER A 4 53.43 -52.84 51.38
CA SER A 4 52.40 -52.42 52.38
C SER A 4 51.11 -51.96 51.65
N LYS A 5 49.84 -52.20 52.03
CA LYS A 5 49.11 -53.02 53.01
C LYS A 5 47.60 -52.80 52.74
N ASP A 6 46.78 -53.85 52.80
CA ASP A 6 45.32 -53.82 52.59
C ASP A 6 44.55 -53.23 53.78
N ASP A 7 43.48 -52.45 53.50
CA ASP A 7 42.39 -52.13 54.43
C ASP A 7 41.04 -52.39 53.73
N ASN A 8 40.13 -53.12 54.38
CA ASN A 8 38.92 -53.72 53.81
C ASN A 8 37.66 -52.83 54.04
N PRO A 9 37.09 -52.16 53.01
CA PRO A 9 35.99 -51.18 53.15
C PRO A 9 34.56 -51.77 53.12
N GLY A 10 34.42 -53.09 53.17
CA GLY A 10 33.14 -53.77 52.90
C GLY A 10 32.03 -53.64 53.96
N CYS A 11 32.34 -53.24 55.20
CA CYS A 11 31.37 -53.31 56.31
C CYS A 11 30.57 -52.02 56.57
N LEU A 12 31.05 -50.86 56.09
CA LEU A 12 30.43 -49.56 56.35
C LEU A 12 29.37 -49.19 55.29
N LEU A 13 29.56 -49.69 54.07
CA LEU A 13 28.69 -49.41 52.92
C LEU A 13 27.31 -50.11 53.03
N THR A 14 27.27 -51.27 53.70
CA THR A 14 26.03 -52.03 53.90
C THR A 14 25.12 -51.39 54.95
N VAL A 15 25.68 -50.86 56.04
CA VAL A 15 24.90 -50.23 57.12
C VAL A 15 24.25 -48.93 56.66
N VAL A 16 24.98 -48.10 55.91
CA VAL A 16 24.43 -46.85 55.34
C VAL A 16 23.31 -47.14 54.35
N GLY A 17 23.45 -48.17 53.51
CA GLY A 17 22.41 -48.57 52.56
C GLY A 17 21.10 -48.98 53.24
N VAL A 18 21.17 -49.77 54.31
CA VAL A 18 19.98 -50.25 55.03
C VAL A 18 19.24 -49.10 55.76
N LEU A 19 19.98 -48.15 56.35
CA LEU A 19 19.40 -47.03 57.07
C LEU A 19 18.68 -46.04 56.14
N VAL A 20 19.24 -45.81 54.95
CA VAL A 20 18.61 -44.99 53.91
C VAL A 20 17.33 -45.67 53.38
N ILE A 21 17.35 -46.98 53.14
CA ILE A 21 16.16 -47.72 52.68
C ILE A 21 15.06 -47.72 53.77
N GLY A 22 15.43 -47.91 55.04
CA GLY A 22 14.49 -47.86 56.16
C GLY A 22 13.84 -46.49 56.33
N ALA A 23 14.59 -45.39 56.13
CA ALA A 23 14.06 -44.03 56.19
C ALA A 23 13.09 -43.72 55.04
N ILE A 24 13.33 -44.28 53.84
CA ILE A 24 12.44 -44.14 52.67
C ILE A 24 11.10 -44.89 52.90
N ALA A 25 11.13 -46.02 53.63
CA ALA A 25 9.94 -46.82 53.93
C ALA A 25 8.99 -46.20 54.98
N ALA A 26 9.46 -45.23 55.78
CA ALA A 26 8.68 -44.56 56.81
C ALA A 26 7.83 -43.38 56.28
N ILE A 27 7.94 -43.04 54.99
CA ILE A 27 7.21 -41.93 54.36
C ILE A 27 5.76 -42.39 54.05
N PRO A 28 4.72 -41.71 54.59
CA PRO A 28 3.32 -42.07 54.35
C PRO A 28 2.97 -42.18 52.85
N ALA A 29 2.21 -43.20 52.48
CA ALA A 29 1.85 -43.50 51.08
C ALA A 29 1.20 -42.31 50.34
N GLY A 30 0.53 -41.39 51.06
CA GLY A 30 -0.04 -40.18 50.48
C GLY A 30 0.98 -39.21 49.87
N ILE A 31 2.21 -39.16 50.40
CA ILE A 31 3.27 -38.28 49.87
C ILE A 31 3.73 -38.77 48.49
N TRP A 32 3.80 -40.09 48.29
CA TRP A 32 4.15 -40.69 47.00
C TRP A 32 3.12 -40.38 45.90
N ILE A 33 1.83 -40.30 46.24
CA ILE A 33 0.76 -39.95 45.30
C ILE A 33 0.89 -38.49 44.85
N VAL A 34 1.13 -37.57 45.79
CA VAL A 34 1.30 -36.14 45.48
C VAL A 34 2.58 -35.90 44.67
N LEU A 35 3.67 -36.58 45.01
CA LEU A 35 4.95 -36.48 44.29
C LEU A 35 4.83 -37.07 42.87
N GLY A 36 4.12 -38.18 42.72
CA GLY A 36 3.79 -38.77 41.42
C GLY A 36 2.87 -37.88 40.57
N ALA A 37 1.86 -37.27 41.16
CA ALA A 37 0.97 -36.33 40.48
C ALA A 37 1.71 -35.08 40.01
N LEU A 38 2.59 -34.52 40.86
CA LEU A 38 3.42 -33.36 40.51
C LEU A 38 4.46 -33.71 39.44
N ALA A 39 5.10 -34.87 39.52
CA ALA A 39 6.01 -35.36 38.48
C ALA A 39 5.27 -35.56 37.15
N GLY A 40 4.04 -36.07 37.20
CA GLY A 40 3.18 -36.27 36.03
C GLY A 40 2.80 -34.96 35.34
N THR A 41 2.45 -33.91 36.09
CA THR A 41 2.12 -32.60 35.50
C THR A 41 3.35 -31.93 34.87
N VAL A 42 4.52 -32.02 35.52
CA VAL A 42 5.78 -31.52 34.96
C VAL A 42 6.14 -32.27 33.67
N ALA A 43 5.97 -33.60 33.65
CA ALA A 43 6.19 -34.40 32.44
C ALA A 43 5.22 -34.04 31.31
N LEU A 44 3.95 -33.80 31.61
CA LEU A 44 2.94 -33.40 30.62
C LEU A 44 3.26 -32.02 30.02
N VAL A 45 3.64 -31.05 30.85
CA VAL A 45 4.06 -29.71 30.41
C VAL A 45 5.31 -29.80 29.55
N TRP A 46 6.28 -30.64 29.92
CA TRP A 46 7.45 -30.94 29.09
C TRP A 46 6.99 -31.41 27.72
N ILE A 47 6.26 -32.54 27.66
CA ILE A 47 5.82 -33.16 26.40
C ILE A 47 5.09 -32.13 25.50
N MET A 48 4.21 -31.31 26.07
CA MET A 48 3.48 -30.29 25.32
C MET A 48 4.41 -29.19 24.78
N ALA A 49 5.45 -28.79 25.51
CA ALA A 49 6.48 -27.87 25.02
C ALA A 49 7.30 -28.50 23.87
N LYS A 50 7.67 -29.78 23.96
CA LYS A 50 8.38 -30.53 22.90
C LYS A 50 7.55 -30.59 21.62
N VAL A 51 6.25 -30.89 21.74
CA VAL A 51 5.32 -30.98 20.62
C VAL A 51 5.13 -29.61 19.95
N ARG A 52 4.99 -28.52 20.74
CA ARG A 52 4.91 -27.16 20.19
C ARG A 52 6.19 -26.77 19.45
N ALA A 53 7.36 -27.06 20.02
CA ALA A 53 8.65 -26.79 19.37
C ALA A 53 8.84 -27.61 18.08
N TRP A 54 8.38 -28.86 18.05
CA TRP A 54 8.42 -29.69 16.84
C TRP A 54 7.46 -29.17 15.77
N LEU A 55 6.24 -28.77 16.14
CA LEU A 55 5.26 -28.19 15.23
C LEU A 55 5.72 -26.83 14.68
N SER A 56 6.34 -25.98 15.51
CA SER A 56 6.88 -24.69 15.05
C SER A 56 8.07 -24.88 14.11
N ALA A 57 8.98 -25.81 14.41
CA ALA A 57 10.08 -26.18 13.51
C ALA A 57 9.55 -26.71 12.16
N LYS A 58 8.51 -27.55 12.18
CA LYS A 58 7.87 -28.07 10.96
C LYS A 58 7.15 -26.98 10.15
N ARG A 59 6.56 -25.98 10.81
CA ARG A 59 5.96 -24.81 10.15
C ARG A 59 7.02 -23.90 9.54
N ALA A 60 8.11 -23.64 10.25
CA ALA A 60 9.24 -22.86 9.75
C ALA A 60 9.87 -23.49 8.50
N LEU A 61 10.07 -24.82 8.49
CA LEU A 61 10.54 -25.54 7.31
C LEU A 61 9.58 -25.42 6.11
N ARG A 62 8.26 -25.48 6.34
CA ARG A 62 7.25 -25.30 5.29
C ARG A 62 7.23 -23.88 4.73
N GLN A 63 7.40 -22.87 5.59
CA GLN A 63 7.47 -21.47 5.17
C GLN A 63 8.75 -21.21 4.37
N ALA A 64 9.89 -21.71 4.82
CA ALA A 64 11.16 -21.62 4.07
C ALA A 64 11.04 -22.31 2.71
N ALA A 65 10.46 -23.52 2.65
CA ALA A 65 10.23 -24.21 1.39
C ALA A 65 9.26 -23.47 0.46
N ALA A 66 8.22 -22.81 1.00
CA ALA A 66 7.28 -22.02 0.21
C ALA A 66 7.92 -20.74 -0.34
N GLU A 67 8.75 -20.05 0.45
CA GLU A 67 9.52 -18.89 -0.01
C GLU A 67 10.56 -19.28 -1.07
N GLU A 68 11.24 -20.41 -0.89
CA GLU A 68 12.16 -20.94 -1.90
C GLU A 68 11.45 -21.33 -3.19
N ALA A 69 10.27 -21.95 -3.09
CA ALA A 69 9.44 -22.26 -4.26
C ALA A 69 9.02 -20.98 -5.00
N LEU A 70 8.56 -19.95 -4.28
CA LEU A 70 8.18 -18.67 -4.87
C LEU A 70 9.37 -18.00 -5.59
N ARG A 71 10.54 -17.96 -4.93
CA ARG A 71 11.77 -17.42 -5.55
C ARG A 71 12.25 -18.26 -6.73
N ALA A 72 12.08 -19.58 -6.68
CA ALA A 72 12.43 -20.47 -7.79
C ALA A 72 11.49 -20.26 -8.98
N GLU A 73 10.19 -20.06 -8.74
CA GLU A 73 9.21 -19.69 -9.76
C GLU A 73 9.53 -18.32 -10.37
N GLU A 74 9.81 -17.31 -9.56
CA GLU A 74 10.23 -15.99 -10.04
C GLU A 74 11.48 -16.06 -10.92
N ARG A 75 12.50 -16.82 -10.50
CA ARG A 75 13.72 -17.05 -11.30
C ARG A 75 13.42 -17.80 -12.59
N ALA A 76 12.60 -18.84 -12.54
CA ALA A 76 12.21 -19.61 -13.72
C ALA A 76 11.43 -18.75 -14.73
N CYS A 77 10.54 -17.87 -14.24
CA CYS A 77 9.83 -16.91 -15.08
C CYS A 77 10.80 -15.89 -15.69
N ALA A 78 11.70 -15.31 -14.90
CA ALA A 78 12.70 -14.37 -15.39
C ALA A 78 13.63 -15.00 -16.44
N GLU A 79 14.11 -16.22 -16.20
CA GLU A 79 14.94 -16.97 -17.14
C GLU A 79 14.22 -17.25 -18.45
N ARG A 80 12.92 -17.58 -18.40
CA ARG A 80 12.10 -17.78 -19.61
C ARG A 80 11.95 -16.49 -20.40
N GLU A 81 11.66 -15.39 -19.73
CA GLU A 81 11.57 -14.08 -20.39
C GLU A 81 12.90 -13.67 -21.04
N GLU A 82 14.01 -13.86 -20.34
CA GLU A 82 15.34 -13.58 -20.89
C GLU A 82 15.66 -14.48 -22.07
N TRP A 83 15.33 -15.77 -21.98
CA TRP A 83 15.51 -16.71 -23.09
C TRP A 83 14.72 -16.28 -24.31
N GLU A 84 13.46 -15.89 -24.15
CA GLU A 84 12.64 -15.40 -25.26
C GLU A 84 13.17 -14.11 -25.87
N LYS A 85 13.60 -13.15 -25.04
CA LYS A 85 14.26 -11.91 -25.51
C LYS A 85 15.52 -12.23 -26.30
N GLN A 86 16.34 -13.16 -25.82
CA GLN A 86 17.54 -13.61 -26.53
C GLN A 86 17.19 -14.32 -27.83
N GLN A 87 16.19 -15.19 -27.87
CA GLN A 87 15.72 -15.87 -29.08
C GLN A 87 15.19 -14.86 -30.11
N ARG A 88 14.38 -13.89 -29.69
CA ARG A 88 13.92 -12.78 -30.56
C ARG A 88 15.08 -11.96 -31.10
N ALA A 89 16.04 -11.59 -30.24
CA ALA A 89 17.22 -10.85 -30.66
C ALA A 89 18.11 -11.63 -31.65
N ARG A 90 18.20 -12.96 -31.49
CA ARG A 90 18.90 -13.85 -32.44
C ARG A 90 18.16 -13.93 -33.78
N ARG A 91 16.83 -14.03 -33.77
CA ARG A 91 16.01 -14.20 -34.97
C ARG A 91 15.86 -12.90 -35.77
N LEU A 92 15.61 -11.77 -35.11
CA LEU A 92 15.27 -10.50 -35.75
C LEU A 92 16.45 -9.53 -35.84
N GLY A 93 17.52 -9.78 -35.07
CA GLY A 93 18.57 -8.81 -34.80
C GLY A 93 18.22 -7.90 -33.61
N LYS A 94 19.24 -7.49 -32.85
CA LYS A 94 19.08 -6.73 -31.59
C LYS A 94 18.26 -5.44 -31.74
N LYS A 95 18.45 -4.70 -32.85
CA LYS A 95 17.75 -3.43 -33.11
C LYS A 95 16.25 -3.66 -33.32
N ASN A 96 15.91 -4.57 -34.23
CA ASN A 96 14.53 -4.88 -34.60
C ASN A 96 13.77 -5.54 -33.43
N ALA A 97 14.45 -6.39 -32.64
CA ALA A 97 13.87 -6.97 -31.43
C ALA A 97 13.49 -5.90 -30.41
N ARG A 98 14.35 -4.91 -30.16
CA ARG A 98 14.02 -3.78 -29.27
C ARG A 98 12.86 -2.93 -29.80
N CYS A 99 12.80 -2.72 -31.12
CA CYS A 99 11.70 -2.00 -31.75
C CYS A 99 10.36 -2.72 -31.57
N LEU A 100 10.33 -4.04 -31.79
CA LEU A 100 9.15 -4.87 -31.57
C LEU A 100 8.74 -4.88 -30.09
N GLU A 101 9.70 -4.98 -29.16
CA GLU A 101 9.42 -4.93 -27.72
C GLU A 101 8.82 -3.58 -27.30
N ALA A 102 9.34 -2.47 -27.83
CA ALA A 102 8.78 -1.14 -27.59
C ALA A 102 7.34 -1.03 -28.13
N ALA A 103 7.06 -1.59 -29.31
CA ALA A 103 5.72 -1.64 -29.88
C ALA A 103 4.74 -2.47 -29.01
N ILE A 104 5.15 -3.67 -28.59
CA ILE A 104 4.36 -4.52 -27.69
C ILE A 104 4.06 -3.79 -26.38
N PHE A 105 5.07 -3.14 -25.79
CA PHE A 105 4.88 -2.37 -24.56
C PHE A 105 3.96 -1.16 -24.77
N GLY A 106 4.06 -0.47 -25.91
CA GLY A 106 3.16 0.62 -26.29
C GLY A 106 1.71 0.14 -26.40
N ALA A 107 1.47 -0.97 -27.09
CA ALA A 107 0.14 -1.58 -27.22
C ALA A 107 -0.44 -1.98 -25.86
N GLN A 108 0.37 -2.60 -24.99
CA GLN A 108 -0.06 -2.98 -23.64
C GLN A 108 -0.45 -1.75 -22.81
N ARG A 109 0.35 -0.67 -22.88
CA ARG A 109 0.02 0.59 -22.18
C ARG A 109 -1.29 1.21 -22.65
N ILE A 110 -1.62 1.08 -23.93
CA ILE A 110 -2.91 1.54 -24.47
C ILE A 110 -4.04 0.67 -23.90
N ALA A 111 -3.89 -0.66 -23.93
CA ALA A 111 -4.89 -1.58 -23.41
C ALA A 111 -5.16 -1.38 -21.90
N ASP A 112 -4.12 -1.08 -21.12
CA ASP A 112 -4.23 -0.89 -19.66
C ASP A 112 -4.71 0.52 -19.25
N SER A 113 -4.85 1.45 -20.21
CA SER A 113 -5.23 2.83 -19.95
C SER A 113 -6.63 2.98 -19.34
N ASP A 114 -6.87 4.07 -18.61
CA ASP A 114 -8.21 4.38 -18.12
C ASP A 114 -9.15 4.66 -19.30
N ALA A 115 -8.65 5.31 -20.35
CA ALA A 115 -9.39 5.57 -21.58
C ALA A 115 -9.90 4.28 -22.26
N ALA A 116 -9.07 3.24 -22.33
CA ALA A 116 -9.50 1.93 -22.85
C ALA A 116 -10.55 1.29 -21.93
N ARG A 117 -10.32 1.29 -20.61
CA ARG A 117 -11.23 0.67 -19.63
C ARG A 117 -12.60 1.34 -19.56
N GLU A 118 -12.66 2.64 -19.79
CA GLU A 118 -13.91 3.41 -19.87
C GLU A 118 -14.55 3.40 -21.25
N GLY A 119 -13.94 2.71 -22.22
CA GLY A 119 -14.48 2.53 -23.57
C GLY A 119 -14.29 3.73 -24.51
N TRP A 120 -13.50 4.74 -24.12
CA TRP A 120 -13.22 5.91 -24.96
C TRP A 120 -12.50 5.57 -26.26
N LEU A 121 -11.69 4.51 -26.24
CA LEU A 121 -10.90 4.08 -27.40
C LEU A 121 -11.65 3.10 -28.31
N GLY A 122 -12.79 2.55 -27.87
CA GLY A 122 -13.47 1.45 -28.54
C GLY A 122 -12.69 0.13 -28.50
N ASP A 123 -13.05 -0.79 -29.41
CA ASP A 123 -12.35 -2.07 -29.57
C ASP A 123 -11.04 -1.85 -30.34
N VAL A 124 -9.94 -1.77 -29.60
CA VAL A 124 -8.60 -1.60 -30.17
C VAL A 124 -7.80 -2.88 -29.99
N ASP A 125 -7.38 -3.49 -31.10
CA ASP A 125 -6.50 -4.66 -31.13
C ASP A 125 -5.28 -4.40 -32.02
N PHE A 126 -4.09 -4.37 -31.41
CA PHE A 126 -2.80 -4.20 -32.10
C PHE A 126 -2.17 -5.53 -32.52
N GLY A 127 -2.84 -6.67 -32.34
CA GLY A 127 -2.31 -7.99 -32.67
C GLY A 127 -1.89 -8.11 -34.14
N THR A 128 -2.69 -7.55 -35.05
CA THR A 128 -2.37 -7.53 -36.49
C THR A 128 -1.14 -6.69 -36.78
N ASP A 129 -1.01 -5.52 -36.16
CA ASP A 129 0.15 -4.64 -36.33
C ASP A 129 1.43 -5.29 -35.81
N ILE A 130 1.38 -5.87 -34.59
CA ILE A 130 2.51 -6.59 -33.98
C ILE A 130 2.93 -7.79 -34.84
N ALA A 131 1.96 -8.52 -35.40
CA ALA A 131 2.23 -9.62 -36.33
C ALA A 131 2.91 -9.12 -37.61
N SER A 132 2.44 -8.01 -38.18
CA SER A 132 3.02 -7.38 -39.38
C SER A 132 4.46 -6.89 -39.14
N ILE A 133 4.74 -6.25 -37.99
CA ILE A 133 6.09 -5.84 -37.58
C ILE A 133 7.00 -7.07 -37.45
N THR A 134 6.53 -8.11 -36.77
CA THR A 134 7.30 -9.35 -36.54
C THR A 134 7.64 -10.04 -37.86
N ASP A 135 6.67 -10.14 -38.77
CA ASP A 135 6.86 -10.74 -40.10
C ASP A 135 7.84 -9.92 -40.95
N SER A 136 7.68 -8.59 -40.98
CA SER A 136 8.57 -7.69 -41.73
C SER A 136 10.02 -7.80 -41.26
N PHE A 137 10.26 -7.76 -39.95
CA PHE A 137 11.59 -7.94 -39.38
C PHE A 137 12.15 -9.34 -39.59
N GLY A 138 11.30 -10.38 -39.51
CA GLY A 138 11.71 -11.75 -39.79
C GLY A 138 12.16 -11.96 -41.23
N LYS A 139 11.40 -11.43 -42.20
CA LYS A 139 11.75 -11.45 -43.62
C LYS A 139 13.03 -10.66 -43.90
N ALA A 140 13.19 -9.48 -43.30
CA ALA A 140 14.40 -8.68 -43.44
C ALA A 140 15.65 -9.42 -42.92
N ALA A 141 15.56 -10.06 -41.76
CA ALA A 141 16.65 -10.86 -41.20
C ALA A 141 17.01 -12.04 -42.11
N GLY A 142 16.00 -12.76 -42.64
CA GLY A 142 16.22 -13.87 -43.57
C GLY A 142 16.86 -13.45 -44.91
N LEU A 143 16.46 -12.28 -45.44
CA LEU A 143 17.08 -11.68 -46.63
C LEU A 143 18.55 -11.34 -46.38
N ARG A 144 18.87 -10.71 -45.24
CA ARG A 144 20.25 -10.37 -44.89
C ARG A 144 21.13 -11.60 -44.69
N GLU A 145 20.64 -12.60 -43.96
CA GLU A 145 21.38 -13.85 -43.75
C GLU A 145 21.70 -14.55 -45.08
N THR A 146 20.73 -14.61 -45.99
CA THR A 146 20.89 -15.26 -47.29
C THR A 146 21.81 -14.45 -48.21
N ALA A 147 21.64 -13.12 -48.24
CA ALA A 147 22.53 -12.22 -48.97
C ALA A 147 23.98 -12.32 -48.47
N ASP A 148 24.20 -12.43 -47.16
CA ASP A 148 25.52 -12.57 -46.57
C ASP A 148 26.15 -13.94 -46.86
N ARG A 149 25.35 -15.02 -46.94
CA ARG A 149 25.83 -16.34 -47.39
C ARG A 149 26.24 -16.31 -48.86
N LEU A 150 25.42 -15.72 -49.73
CA LEU A 150 25.71 -15.60 -51.15
C LEU A 150 26.97 -14.75 -51.40
N ALA A 151 27.11 -13.63 -50.67
CA ALA A 151 28.28 -12.75 -50.77
C ALA A 151 29.59 -13.41 -50.31
N LYS A 152 29.54 -14.46 -49.48
CA LYS A 152 30.71 -15.21 -48.99
C LYS A 152 31.15 -16.34 -49.91
N LEU A 153 30.39 -16.65 -50.95
CA LEU A 153 30.81 -17.67 -51.93
C LEU A 153 32.11 -17.23 -52.61
N ARG A 154 32.91 -18.21 -53.04
CA ARG A 154 34.19 -17.95 -53.70
C ARG A 154 33.93 -17.45 -55.13
N SER A 155 34.41 -16.25 -55.45
CA SER A 155 34.26 -15.59 -56.77
C SER A 155 32.80 -15.34 -57.18
N PRO A 156 32.05 -14.49 -56.45
CA PRO A 156 30.68 -14.14 -56.82
C PRO A 156 30.65 -13.45 -58.19
N GLY A 157 29.68 -13.81 -59.02
CA GLY A 157 29.45 -13.19 -60.33
C GLY A 157 28.84 -11.79 -60.21
N ASP A 158 28.67 -11.11 -61.35
CA ASP A 158 27.96 -9.81 -61.40
C ASP A 158 26.48 -9.95 -61.00
N ASP A 159 25.84 -11.05 -61.40
CA ASP A 159 24.46 -11.33 -61.05
C ASP A 159 24.29 -11.58 -59.54
N ASP A 160 25.18 -12.36 -58.93
CA ASP A 160 25.19 -12.58 -57.48
C ASP A 160 25.30 -11.25 -56.71
N ARG A 161 26.21 -10.36 -57.14
CA ARG A 161 26.37 -9.03 -56.54
C ARG A 161 25.11 -8.19 -56.67
N ARG A 162 24.45 -8.24 -57.83
CA ARG A 162 23.19 -7.53 -58.09
C ARG A 162 22.08 -8.04 -57.17
N ILE A 163 21.89 -9.35 -57.07
CA ILE A 163 20.85 -9.97 -56.22
C ILE A 163 21.12 -9.68 -54.73
N VAL A 164 22.39 -9.71 -54.29
CA VAL A 164 22.76 -9.33 -52.91
C VAL A 164 22.38 -7.88 -52.62
N ALA A 165 22.63 -6.96 -53.54
CA ALA A 165 22.27 -5.55 -53.37
C ALA A 165 20.75 -5.36 -53.31
N GLU A 166 20.02 -6.04 -54.18
CA GLU A 166 18.55 -6.02 -54.20
C GLU A 166 17.95 -6.60 -52.91
N ALA A 167 18.44 -7.75 -52.45
CA ALA A 167 18.01 -8.36 -51.20
C ALA A 167 18.26 -7.46 -49.98
N ARG A 168 19.39 -6.75 -49.94
CA ARG A 168 19.69 -5.78 -48.88
C ARG A 168 18.74 -4.58 -48.93
N SER A 169 18.48 -4.02 -50.12
CA SER A 169 17.52 -2.94 -50.30
C SER A 169 16.09 -3.33 -49.88
N ALA A 170 15.66 -4.54 -50.23
CA ALA A 170 14.38 -5.09 -49.81
C ALA A 170 14.31 -5.30 -48.28
N ALA A 171 15.39 -5.79 -47.67
CA ALA A 171 15.48 -5.92 -46.21
C ALA A 171 15.41 -4.56 -45.50
N ASP A 172 16.05 -3.52 -46.05
CA ASP A 172 15.97 -2.15 -45.51
C ASP A 172 14.56 -1.56 -45.63
N ALA A 173 13.82 -1.89 -46.71
CA ALA A 173 12.44 -1.47 -46.90
C ALA A 173 11.49 -2.11 -45.88
N LEU A 174 11.64 -3.42 -45.64
CA LEU A 174 10.87 -4.16 -44.64
C LEU A 174 11.15 -3.65 -43.22
N GLU A 175 12.40 -3.34 -42.88
CA GLU A 175 12.74 -2.76 -41.58
C GLU A 175 12.16 -1.36 -41.38
N ARG A 176 12.17 -0.53 -42.43
CA ARG A 176 11.54 0.80 -42.37
C ARG A 176 10.04 0.67 -42.13
N SER A 177 9.35 -0.16 -42.91
CA SER A 177 7.91 -0.40 -42.73
C SER A 177 7.57 -0.90 -41.32
N GLY A 178 8.35 -1.85 -40.78
CA GLY A 178 8.15 -2.35 -39.42
C GLY A 178 8.41 -1.30 -38.35
N THR A 179 9.44 -0.45 -38.55
CA THR A 179 9.77 0.64 -37.62
C THR A 179 8.69 1.73 -37.64
N GLU A 180 8.20 2.11 -38.82
CA GLU A 180 7.12 3.10 -38.96
C GLU A 180 5.82 2.66 -38.27
N CYS A 181 5.47 1.37 -38.38
CA CYS A 181 4.34 0.79 -37.67
C CYS A 181 4.56 0.80 -36.15
N ALA A 182 5.75 0.41 -35.68
CA ALA A 182 6.10 0.49 -34.26
C ALA A 182 6.03 1.93 -33.70
N ASP A 183 6.50 2.92 -34.46
CA ASP A 183 6.47 4.33 -34.09
C ASP A 183 5.04 4.89 -34.07
N LEU A 184 4.14 4.40 -34.92
CA LEU A 184 2.72 4.72 -34.86
C LEU A 184 2.10 4.22 -33.55
N ILE A 185 2.36 2.97 -33.16
CA ILE A 185 1.89 2.42 -31.87
C ILE A 185 2.45 3.25 -30.71
N GLY A 186 3.73 3.63 -30.76
CA GLY A 186 4.36 4.48 -29.76
C GLY A 186 3.68 5.85 -29.61
N ARG A 187 3.30 6.47 -30.74
CA ARG A 187 2.54 7.74 -30.74
C ARG A 187 1.13 7.58 -30.19
N CYS A 188 0.42 6.52 -30.57
CA CYS A 188 -0.90 6.21 -29.99
C CYS A 188 -0.80 6.07 -28.47
N ALA A 189 0.23 5.39 -27.96
CA ALA A 189 0.45 5.22 -26.53
C ALA A 189 0.72 6.55 -25.80
N ALA A 190 1.37 7.51 -26.47
CA ALA A 190 1.59 8.84 -25.92
C ALA A 190 0.28 9.65 -25.88
N GLU A 191 -0.52 9.63 -26.95
CA GLU A 191 -1.81 10.33 -27.00
C GLU A 191 -2.80 9.79 -25.96
N VAL A 192 -2.89 8.48 -25.80
CA VAL A 192 -3.74 7.84 -24.80
C VAL A 192 -3.35 8.27 -23.38
N GLN A 193 -2.06 8.49 -23.11
CA GLN A 193 -1.63 9.02 -21.80
C GLN A 193 -2.10 10.45 -21.57
N LEU A 194 -2.21 11.27 -22.62
CA LEU A 194 -2.74 12.63 -22.50
C LEU A 194 -4.25 12.59 -22.21
N ILE A 195 -4.99 11.70 -22.86
CA ILE A 195 -6.41 11.46 -22.57
C ILE A 195 -6.58 11.03 -21.11
N ASP A 196 -5.83 10.03 -20.66
CA ASP A 196 -5.85 9.57 -19.26
C ASP A 196 -5.56 10.71 -18.27
N GLN A 197 -4.62 11.61 -18.60
CA GLN A 197 -4.35 12.79 -17.78
C GLN A 197 -5.52 13.77 -17.77
N SER A 198 -6.20 13.97 -18.90
CA SER A 198 -7.41 14.80 -18.99
C SER A 198 -8.53 14.22 -18.12
N LEU A 199 -8.83 12.94 -18.29
CA LEU A 199 -9.86 12.23 -17.52
C LEU A 199 -9.58 12.30 -16.01
N ARG A 200 -8.32 12.14 -15.59
CA ARG A 200 -7.94 12.32 -14.18
C ARG A 200 -8.20 13.73 -13.67
N ARG A 201 -7.83 14.76 -14.44
CA ARG A 201 -8.10 16.16 -14.07
C ARG A 201 -9.60 16.44 -13.97
N GLU A 202 -10.38 15.99 -14.94
CA GLU A 202 -11.84 16.15 -14.93
C GLU A 202 -12.47 15.51 -13.68
N ARG A 203 -12.02 14.31 -13.27
CA ARG A 203 -12.47 13.65 -12.03
C ARG A 203 -12.05 14.42 -10.76
N GLU A 204 -10.86 15.02 -10.75
CA GLU A 204 -10.39 15.84 -9.62
C GLU A 204 -11.16 17.16 -9.51
N GLU A 205 -11.43 17.81 -10.64
CA GLU A 205 -12.24 19.02 -10.72
C GLU A 205 -13.68 18.75 -10.28
N ALA A 206 -14.28 17.64 -10.73
CA ALA A 206 -15.62 17.22 -10.30
C ALA A 206 -15.68 16.98 -8.78
N ARG A 207 -14.68 16.29 -8.20
CA ARG A 207 -14.58 16.08 -6.74
C ARG A 207 -14.43 17.39 -5.99
N THR A 208 -13.60 18.29 -6.49
CA THR A 208 -13.39 19.62 -5.88
C THR A 208 -14.65 20.47 -5.94
N ALA A 209 -15.37 20.45 -7.07
CA ALA A 209 -16.64 21.15 -7.22
C ALA A 209 -17.70 20.60 -6.25
N GLN A 210 -17.77 19.28 -6.08
CA GLN A 210 -18.66 18.65 -5.12
C GLN A 210 -18.31 19.04 -3.67
N GLN A 211 -17.04 19.00 -3.29
CA GLN A 211 -16.59 19.43 -1.96
C GLN A 211 -16.88 20.92 -1.72
N ARG A 212 -16.69 21.77 -2.73
CA ARG A 212 -17.04 23.20 -2.66
C ARG A 212 -18.53 23.38 -2.44
N ALA A 213 -19.37 22.63 -3.15
CA ALA A 213 -20.82 22.71 -2.99
C ALA A 213 -21.26 22.29 -1.57
N GLU A 214 -20.67 21.23 -1.02
CA GLU A 214 -20.98 20.75 0.33
C GLU A 214 -20.54 21.76 1.40
N LEU A 215 -19.30 22.24 1.34
CA LEU A 215 -18.79 23.25 2.27
C LEU A 215 -19.59 24.56 2.17
N HIS A 216 -20.00 24.95 0.96
CA HIS A 216 -20.83 26.14 0.77
C HIS A 216 -22.22 25.96 1.39
N ARG A 217 -22.83 24.78 1.24
CA ARG A 217 -24.09 24.42 1.89
C ARG A 217 -23.97 24.43 3.41
N GLU A 218 -22.91 23.85 3.96
CA GLU A 218 -22.63 23.84 5.40
C GLU A 218 -22.45 25.26 5.94
N LEU A 219 -21.61 26.07 5.29
CA LEU A 219 -21.36 27.46 5.67
C LEU A 219 -22.64 28.31 5.57
N SER A 220 -23.44 28.14 4.52
CA SER A 220 -24.72 28.83 4.36
C SER A 220 -25.69 28.44 5.49
N THR A 221 -25.69 27.18 5.91
CA THR A 221 -26.51 26.71 7.03
C THR A 221 -26.04 27.32 8.34
N MET A 222 -24.74 27.45 8.57
CA MET A 222 -24.21 28.11 9.77
C MET A 222 -24.54 29.60 9.79
N LEU A 223 -24.33 30.32 8.69
CA LEU A 223 -24.57 31.77 8.61
C LEU A 223 -26.05 32.11 8.79
N TYR A 224 -26.92 31.48 8.00
CA TYR A 224 -28.35 31.81 8.00
C TYR A 224 -29.16 31.01 9.02
N GLY A 225 -28.64 29.89 9.52
CA GLY A 225 -29.22 29.17 10.66
C GLY A 225 -29.11 29.95 11.98
N ILE A 226 -28.08 30.80 12.12
CA ILE A 226 -27.96 31.75 13.25
C ILE A 226 -28.97 32.90 13.09
N GLU A 227 -29.27 33.30 11.85
CA GLU A 227 -30.22 34.38 11.55
C GLU A 227 -31.68 33.94 11.71
N ALA A 228 -31.97 32.64 11.49
CA ALA A 228 -33.27 32.02 11.77
C ALA A 228 -33.45 31.56 13.23
N ALA A 229 -32.38 31.49 14.02
CA ALA A 229 -32.51 31.36 15.46
C ALA A 229 -33.14 32.67 15.97
N PRO A 230 -34.24 32.63 16.75
CA PRO A 230 -34.80 33.83 17.32
C PRO A 230 -33.70 34.49 18.15
N THR A 231 -33.13 35.58 17.66
CA THR A 231 -32.31 36.46 18.49
C THR A 231 -33.16 36.75 19.71
N PRO A 232 -32.70 36.46 20.95
CA PRO A 232 -33.41 36.95 22.12
C PRO A 232 -33.44 38.45 21.92
N HIS A 233 -34.62 38.96 21.56
CA HIS A 233 -34.89 40.37 21.38
C HIS A 233 -34.24 41.08 22.57
N SER A 234 -33.47 42.15 22.37
CA SER A 234 -32.61 42.67 23.46
C SER A 234 -33.39 42.98 24.75
N ALA A 235 -34.72 43.13 24.67
CA ALA A 235 -35.65 43.20 25.80
C ALA A 235 -35.65 41.97 26.74
N ASP A 236 -35.30 40.77 26.25
CA ASP A 236 -35.30 39.51 27.00
C ASP A 236 -33.91 39.11 27.52
N SER A 237 -32.90 39.94 27.23
CA SER A 237 -31.57 39.84 27.84
C SER A 237 -31.64 40.13 29.33
N GLY A 238 -31.03 39.27 30.14
CA GLY A 238 -30.88 39.50 31.58
C GLY A 238 -30.21 40.85 31.89
N ALA A 239 -29.26 41.28 31.05
CA ALA A 239 -28.60 42.58 31.20
C ALA A 239 -29.57 43.75 30.94
N ALA A 240 -30.45 43.65 29.94
CA ALA A 240 -31.45 44.68 29.68
C ALA A 240 -32.47 44.79 30.84
N ARG A 241 -32.92 43.65 31.39
CA ARG A 241 -33.79 43.64 32.58
C ARG A 241 -33.12 44.27 33.81
N VAL A 242 -31.83 44.04 34.01
CA VAL A 242 -31.06 44.68 35.08
C VAL A 242 -30.98 46.19 34.85
N MET A 243 -30.66 46.64 33.64
CA MET A 243 -30.58 48.07 33.33
C MET A 243 -31.92 48.79 33.51
N THR A 244 -33.05 48.18 33.13
CA THR A 244 -34.39 48.71 33.38
C THR A 244 -34.73 48.80 34.87
N ARG A 245 -34.32 47.81 35.68
CA ARG A 245 -34.51 47.88 37.14
C ARG A 245 -33.63 48.96 37.77
N VAL A 246 -32.40 49.13 37.29
CA VAL A 246 -31.48 50.18 37.76
C VAL A 246 -32.00 51.57 37.41
N SER A 247 -32.56 51.78 36.22
CA SER A 247 -33.16 53.07 35.86
C SER A 247 -34.38 53.37 36.73
N GLY A 248 -35.28 52.40 36.93
CA GLY A 248 -36.42 52.56 37.83
C GLY A 248 -36.02 52.86 39.28
N TYR A 249 -34.98 52.17 39.79
CA TYR A 249 -34.44 52.47 41.13
C TYR A 249 -33.89 53.89 41.24
N ARG A 250 -33.15 54.36 40.23
CA ARG A 250 -32.60 55.73 40.20
C ARG A 250 -33.70 56.78 40.18
N GLU A 251 -34.76 56.55 39.42
CA GLU A 251 -35.90 57.46 39.32
C GLU A 251 -36.67 57.56 40.65
N ILE A 252 -36.93 56.43 41.31
CA ILE A 252 -37.54 56.42 42.65
C ILE A 252 -36.66 57.18 43.65
N LYS A 253 -35.34 56.97 43.62
CA LYS A 253 -34.41 57.69 44.52
C LYS A 253 -34.40 59.20 44.25
N GLN A 254 -34.49 59.63 43.00
CA GLN A 254 -34.61 61.05 42.67
C GLN A 254 -35.92 61.65 43.17
N GLN A 255 -37.05 60.95 42.98
CA GLN A 255 -38.35 61.42 43.49
C GLN A 255 -38.38 61.53 45.02
N ILE A 256 -37.79 60.57 45.75
CA ILE A 256 -37.67 60.65 47.21
C ILE A 256 -36.83 61.86 47.64
N THR A 257 -35.72 62.13 46.96
CA THR A 257 -34.87 63.29 47.24
C THR A 257 -35.63 64.60 46.99
N LEU A 258 -36.39 64.70 45.90
CA LEU A 258 -37.20 65.86 45.58
C LEU A 258 -38.32 66.11 46.61
N VAL A 259 -39.02 65.05 47.05
CA VAL A 259 -40.03 65.15 48.11
C VAL A 259 -39.39 65.59 49.44
N ARG A 260 -38.21 65.06 49.77
CA ARG A 260 -37.47 65.46 50.97
C ARG A 260 -37.04 66.93 50.92
N GLN A 261 -36.53 67.42 49.79
CA GLN A 261 -36.16 68.83 49.62
C GLN A 261 -37.38 69.75 49.77
N ARG A 262 -38.50 69.37 49.15
CA ARG A 262 -39.76 70.12 49.25
C ARG A 262 -40.29 70.18 50.69
N ALA A 263 -40.15 69.10 51.45
CA ALA A 263 -40.53 69.06 52.87
C ALA A 263 -39.63 69.96 53.75
N VAL A 264 -38.35 70.11 53.41
CA VAL A 264 -37.42 71.03 54.08
C VAL A 264 -37.75 72.49 53.76
N ASP A 265 -38.10 72.80 52.51
CA ASP A 265 -38.50 74.15 52.09
C ASP A 265 -39.87 74.58 52.64
N SER A 266 -40.67 73.63 53.15
CA SER A 266 -42.02 73.86 53.70
C SER A 266 -42.06 74.01 55.23
N GLY A 267 -40.91 74.09 55.91
CA GLY A 267 -40.84 74.32 57.37
C GLY A 267 -41.39 75.71 57.76
N PRO A 268 -42.09 75.85 58.91
CA PRO A 268 -42.88 77.04 59.23
C PRO A 268 -42.02 78.31 59.41
N ARG A 269 -42.40 79.40 58.74
CA ARG A 269 -41.89 80.76 59.03
C ARG A 269 -42.42 81.20 60.40
N PRO A 270 -41.59 81.76 61.31
CA PRO A 270 -42.07 82.29 62.57
C PRO A 270 -42.98 83.49 62.32
N GLU A 271 -44.22 83.42 62.81
CA GLU A 271 -45.19 84.51 62.78
C GLU A 271 -44.69 85.68 63.63
N ALA A 272 -44.61 86.86 63.02
CA ALA A 272 -44.42 88.12 63.73
C ALA A 272 -45.79 88.66 64.16
N LEU A 273 -46.00 88.73 65.48
CA LEU A 273 -47.11 89.42 66.14
C LEU A 273 -46.97 90.94 65.99
N PRO A 274 -48.07 91.67 65.73
CA PRO A 274 -48.37 92.93 66.40
C PRO A 274 -49.19 92.70 67.68
#